data_AF-A0A1W2BFZ3-F1
#
_entry.id   AF-A0A1W2BFZ3-F1
#
_cell.length_a   1.000
_cell.length_b   1.000
_cell.length_c   1.000
_cell.angle_alpha   90.00
_cell.angle_beta   90.00
_cell.angle_gamma   90.00
#
_symmetry.space_group_name_H-M   'P 1'
#
loop_
_entity.id
_entity.type
_entity.pdbx_description
1 polymer ?
#
loop_
_entity_poly.entity_id
_entity_poly.type
_entity_poly.pdbx_seq_one_letter_code
_entity_poly.pdbx_strand_id
1 'polypeptide(L)' 'MYLFRKKDPNRPINTNIRIMHIINAIAIIVFAAGVLWKLMAWLFK' A
#
# COMPACT_ATOMS: atom_id res chain seq x y z
N MET A 1 7.03 28.90 4.30
CA MET A 1 7.79 27.76 3.75
C MET A 1 7.95 26.68 4.81
N TYR A 2 7.21 25.56 4.71
CA TYR A 2 7.32 24.41 5.63
C TYR A 2 8.33 23.34 5.19
N LEU A 3 8.94 23.50 4.00
CA LEU A 3 9.78 22.48 3.36
C LEU A 3 11.17 22.33 3.98
N PHE A 4 11.64 23.30 4.78
CA PHE A 4 12.94 23.24 5.48
C PHE A 4 12.82 23.00 7.00
N ARG A 5 11.61 22.67 7.48
CA ARG A 5 11.43 22.35 8.90
C ARG A 5 12.04 20.97 9.17
N LYS A 6 13.10 20.93 10.00
CA LYS A 6 13.69 19.68 10.48
C LYS A 6 12.59 18.77 11.04
N LYS A 7 12.70 17.47 10.78
CA LYS A 7 11.77 16.48 11.30
C LYS A 7 11.82 16.56 12.83
N ASP A 8 10.71 16.94 13.43
CA ASP A 8 10.57 17.02 14.89
C ASP A 8 10.72 15.61 15.48
N PRO A 9 11.76 15.35 16.29
CA PRO A 9 11.97 14.03 16.89
C PRO A 9 10.90 13.66 17.91
N ASN A 10 10.15 14.63 18.45
CA ASN A 10 9.08 14.39 19.42
C ASN A 10 7.71 14.14 18.76
N ARG A 11 7.62 14.13 17.43
CA ARG A 11 6.36 13.83 16.76
C ARG A 11 5.94 12.37 16.99
N PRO A 12 4.69 12.13 17.42
CA PRO A 12 4.20 10.77 17.60
C PRO A 12 4.20 10.04 16.26
N ILE A 13 4.75 8.83 16.26
CA ILE A 13 4.62 7.92 15.12
C ILE A 13 3.14 7.52 15.03
N ASN A 14 2.50 7.88 13.92
CA ASN A 14 1.09 7.56 13.72
C ASN A 14 0.93 6.14 13.17
N THR A 15 0.81 5.17 14.08
CA THR A 15 0.67 3.74 13.75
C THR A 15 -0.54 3.46 12.84
N ASN A 16 -1.61 4.24 12.97
CA ASN A 16 -2.81 4.13 12.11
C ASN A 16 -2.49 4.38 10.63
N ILE A 17 -1.64 5.36 10.32
CA ILE A 17 -1.24 5.65 8.94
C ILE A 17 -0.38 4.51 8.38
N ARG A 18 0.52 3.95 9.21
CA ARG A 18 1.34 2.79 8.82
C ARG A 18 0.46 1.58 8.49
N ILE A 19 -0.54 1.30 9.33
CA ILE A 19 -1.49 0.19 9.13
C ILE A 19 -2.33 0.43 7.87
N MET A 20 -2.81 1.65 7.63
CA MET A 20 -3.55 2.00 6.42
C MET A 20 -2.76 1.68 5.14
N HIS A 21 -1.47 2.04 5.09
CA HIS A 21 -0.62 1.71 3.94
C HIS A 21 -0.42 0.21 3.75
N ILE A 22 -0.29 -0.55 4.84
CA ILE A 22 -0.16 -2.02 4.79
C ILE A 22 -1.43 -2.65 4.21
N ILE A 23 -2.60 -2.25 4.72
CA ILE A 23 -3.90 -2.74 4.22
C ILE A 23 -4.04 -2.41 2.73
N ASN A 24 -3.68 -1.19 2.32
CA ASN A 24 -3.77 -0.79 0.92
C ASN A 24 -2.81 -1.59 0.02
N ALA A 25 -1.57 -1.85 0.47
CA ALA A 25 -0.63 -2.68 -0.26
C ALA A 25 -1.14 -4.12 -0.43
N ILE A 26 -1.70 -4.71 0.63
CA ILE A 26 -2.30 -6.05 0.58
C ILE A 26 -3.47 -6.09 -0.40
N ALA A 27 -4.34 -5.08 -0.38
CA ALA A 27 -5.49 -5.01 -1.29
C ALA A 27 -5.05 -5.00 -2.77
N ILE A 28 -4.04 -4.21 -3.11
CA ILE A 28 -3.49 -4.16 -4.47
C ILE A 28 -2.90 -5.51 -4.88
N ILE A 29 -2.15 -6.17 -4.00
CA ILE A 29 -1.54 -7.47 -4.27
C ILE A 29 -2.60 -8.53 -4.56
N VAL A 30 -3.62 -8.62 -3.70
CA VAL A 30 -4.71 -9.60 -3.86
C VAL A 30 -5.50 -9.34 -5.14
N PHE A 31 -5.80 -8.07 -5.43
CA PHE A 31 -6.47 -7.68 -6.67
C PHE A 31 -5.66 -8.06 -7.91
N ALA A 32 -4.38 -7.69 -7.95
CA ALA A 32 -3.50 -8.00 -9.06
C ALA A 32 -3.33 -9.51 -9.28
N ALA A 33 -3.16 -10.27 -8.20
CA ALA A 33 -3.09 -11.73 -8.26
C ALA A 33 -4.38 -12.36 -8.82
N GLY A 34 -5.55 -11.86 -8.41
CA GLY A 34 -6.84 -12.31 -8.93
C GLY A 34 -7.02 -12.00 -10.43
N VAL A 35 -6.61 -10.80 -10.87
CA VAL A 35 -6.62 -10.43 -12.28
C VAL A 35 -5.69 -11.31 -13.10
N LEU A 36 -4.44 -11.51 -12.65
CA LEU A 36 -3.48 -12.39 -13.31
C LEU A 36 -3.98 -13.83 -13.40
N TRP A 37 -4.58 -14.35 -12.34
CA TRP A 37 -5.20 -15.68 -12.34
C TRP A 37 -6.28 -15.79 -13.41
N LYS A 38 -7.19 -14.82 -13.48
CA LYS A 38 -8.27 -14.81 -14.48
C LYS A 38 -7.74 -14.71 -15.90
N LEU A 39 -6.71 -13.89 -16.14
CA LEU A 39 -6.08 -13.76 -17.44
C LEU A 39 -5.40 -15.06 -17.88
N MET A 40 -4.65 -15.71 -16.99
CA MET A 40 -4.05 -17.02 -17.28
C MET A 40 -5.13 -18.06 -17.58
N ALA A 41 -6.15 -18.17 -16.72
CA ALA A 41 -7.25 -19.10 -16.94
C ALA A 41 -8.02 -18.84 -18.25
N TRP A 42 -8.05 -17.60 -18.72
CA TRP A 42 -8.64 -17.25 -20.02
C TRP A 42 -7.73 -17.61 -21.20
N LEU A 43 -6.40 -17.49 -21.06
CA LEU A 43 -5.42 -17.81 -22.11
C LEU A 43 -5.20 -19.33 -22.29
N PHE A 44 -5.33 -20.12 -21.23
CA PHE A 44 -5.20 -21.60 -21.27
C PHE A 44 -6.54 -22.31 -21.55
N LYS A 45 -7.59 -21.56 -21.88
CA LYS A 45 -8.85 -22.09 -22.38
C LYS A 45 -8.81 -22.20 -23.90
#